data_AF-A0A2U1N0A9-F1
#
_entry.id   AF-A0A2U1N0A9-F1
#
_cell.length_a   1.000
_cell.length_b   1.000
_cell.length_c   1.000
_cell.angle_alpha   90.00
_cell.angle_beta   90.00
_cell.angle_gamma   90.00
#
_symmetry.space_group_name_H-M   'P 1'
#
loop_
_entity.id
_entity.type
_entity.pdbx_description
1 polymer ?
#
loop_
_entity_poly.entity_id
_entity_poly.type
_entity_poly.pdbx_seq_one_letter_code
_entity_poly.pdbx_strand_id
1 'polypeptide(L)'
;MEADVYRYAAPASLPNPPKIGRNRYTQKKRKGNDHRNKRQDVAKAYAMRDGNKKNQNGDAPKCGRCYKNHHRRCDVMRKRAYEDAEKIYNEMLEEVEARREYRHGIILELMKLESDYVLDECLAVLRAAEQEDFAEISRLIQMSHGAVLRAGEKGRMVNKLRKLK
;
A
#
# COMPACT_ATOMS: atom_id res chain seq x y z
N MET A 1 21.83 -1.86 78.20
CA MET A 1 22.21 -2.29 76.84
C MET A 1 21.14 -1.73 75.93
N GLU A 2 21.21 -0.42 75.65
CA GLU A 2 21.94 0.18 74.51
C GLU A 2 21.29 -0.14 73.17
N ALA A 3 20.68 0.87 72.54
CA ALA A 3 20.98 1.25 71.17
C ALA A 3 20.27 2.58 70.81
N ASP A 4 21.13 3.56 70.60
CA ASP A 4 20.99 4.89 70.00
C ASP A 4 20.00 5.02 68.83
N VAL A 5 19.18 6.08 68.84
CA VAL A 5 19.39 7.33 68.07
C VAL A 5 19.77 7.06 66.61
N TYR A 6 18.80 7.20 65.70
CA TYR A 6 19.05 7.89 64.43
C TYR A 6 17.80 8.65 63.97
N ARG A 7 17.91 9.99 64.06
CA ARG A 7 17.13 10.95 63.29
C ARG A 7 17.31 10.63 61.81
N TYR A 8 16.24 10.31 61.10
CA TYR A 8 16.26 10.38 59.64
C TYR A 8 16.28 11.85 59.22
N ALA A 9 17.47 12.31 58.87
CA ALA A 9 17.67 13.55 58.15
C ALA A 9 16.91 13.50 56.82
N ALA A 10 16.16 14.57 56.52
CA ALA A 10 15.58 14.78 55.21
C ALA A 10 16.71 14.85 54.17
N PRO A 11 16.66 14.08 53.07
CA PRO A 11 17.66 14.20 52.02
C PRO A 11 17.53 15.54 51.30
N ALA A 12 18.69 16.16 51.08
CA ALA A 12 18.89 17.42 50.40
C ALA A 12 18.10 17.50 49.08
N SER A 13 17.53 18.69 48.82
CA SER A 13 16.92 19.07 47.55
C SER A 13 17.86 18.74 46.39
N LEU A 14 17.39 17.87 45.49
CA LEU A 14 18.08 17.55 44.24
C LEU A 14 18.32 18.82 43.40
N PRO A 15 19.45 18.93 42.69
CA PRO A 15 19.67 20.02 41.75
C PRO A 15 18.66 19.96 40.60
N ASN A 16 18.15 21.13 40.19
CA ASN A 16 17.22 21.26 39.07
C ASN A 16 17.79 20.58 37.80
N PRO A 17 16.96 19.82 37.04
CA PRO A 17 17.41 19.18 35.83
C PRO A 17 17.82 20.23 34.77
N PRO A 18 18.81 19.94 33.93
CA PRO A 18 19.19 20.82 32.83
C PRO A 18 18.02 21.00 31.87
N LYS A 19 17.83 22.23 31.36
CA LYS A 19 16.81 22.55 30.34
C LYS A 19 17.15 21.81 29.05
N ILE A 20 16.61 20.60 28.89
CA ILE A 20 16.72 19.80 27.68
C ILE A 20 15.99 20.55 26.55
N GLY A 21 16.77 20.88 25.52
CA GLY A 21 16.34 21.63 24.36
C GLY A 21 15.17 20.98 23.62
N ARG A 22 14.24 21.86 23.22
CA ARG A 22 13.28 21.78 22.10
C ARG A 22 13.04 20.37 21.52
N ASN A 23 11.96 19.76 22.03
CA ASN A 23 10.87 19.14 21.27
C ASN A 23 11.27 18.23 20.08
N ARG A 24 11.57 16.96 20.37
CA ARG A 24 11.85 15.89 19.40
C ARG A 24 10.58 15.17 18.89
N TYR A 25 9.42 15.83 18.92
CA TYR A 25 8.12 15.27 18.52
C TYR A 25 7.67 15.59 17.07
N THR A 26 8.55 16.15 16.24
CA THR A 26 8.21 16.48 14.83
C THR A 26 9.01 15.71 13.77
N GLN A 27 9.95 14.82 14.14
CA GLN A 27 10.74 14.06 13.15
C GLN A 27 10.13 12.71 12.70
N LYS A 28 9.14 12.15 13.41
CA LYS A 28 8.54 10.84 13.01
C LYS A 28 7.57 10.92 11.82
N LYS A 29 7.22 12.10 11.30
CA LYS A 29 6.28 12.25 10.15
C LYS A 29 6.93 12.25 8.77
N ARG A 30 8.26 12.12 8.64
CA ARG A 30 8.93 12.19 7.33
C ARG A 30 9.31 10.86 6.68
N LYS A 31 9.42 9.75 7.44
CA LYS A 31 9.79 8.44 6.86
C LYS A 31 8.62 7.61 6.31
N GLY A 32 7.37 8.00 6.56
CA GLY A 32 6.19 7.28 6.08
C GLY A 32 5.73 7.64 4.65
N ASN A 33 6.32 8.68 4.04
CA ASN A 33 5.90 9.17 2.73
C ASN A 33 6.68 8.58 1.55
N ASP A 34 7.91 8.10 1.79
CA ASP A 34 8.79 7.66 0.70
C ASP A 34 8.33 6.33 0.08
N HIS A 35 7.76 5.41 0.86
CA HIS A 35 7.20 4.17 0.31
C HIS A 35 5.86 4.40 -0.40
N ARG A 36 5.09 5.40 0.02
CA ARG A 36 3.83 5.76 -0.64
C ARG A 36 4.09 6.43 -1.99
N ASN A 37 5.12 7.27 -2.09
CA ASN A 37 5.56 7.89 -3.34
C ASN A 37 6.11 6.85 -4.32
N LYS A 38 7.07 6.02 -3.88
CA LYS A 38 7.66 4.98 -4.73
C LYS A 38 6.60 3.99 -5.27
N ARG A 39 5.60 3.62 -4.47
CA ARG A 39 4.51 2.72 -4.90
C ARG A 39 3.49 3.38 -5.84
N GLN A 40 3.28 4.70 -5.74
CA GLN A 40 2.50 5.45 -6.74
C GLN A 40 3.26 5.58 -8.07
N ASP A 41 4.58 5.68 -8.00
CA ASP A 41 5.44 5.77 -9.18
C ASP A 41 5.49 4.46 -9.95
N VAL A 42 5.47 3.31 -9.27
CA VAL A 42 5.38 1.98 -9.91
C VAL A 42 4.02 1.82 -10.62
N ALA A 43 2.89 2.13 -9.97
CA ALA A 43 1.58 2.08 -10.62
C ALA A 43 1.47 3.07 -11.80
N LYS A 44 2.09 4.25 -11.71
CA LYS A 44 2.22 5.18 -12.84
C LYS A 44 3.11 4.64 -13.95
N ALA A 45 4.21 3.96 -13.63
CA ALA A 45 5.14 3.40 -14.60
C ALA A 45 4.49 2.27 -15.41
N TYR A 46 3.71 1.39 -14.77
CA TYR A 46 2.95 0.34 -15.46
C TYR A 46 1.82 0.92 -16.33
N ALA A 47 1.10 1.95 -15.85
CA ALA A 47 0.08 2.66 -16.66
C ALA A 47 0.65 3.40 -17.90
N MET A 48 1.98 3.56 -17.98
CA MET A 48 2.68 4.20 -19.09
C MET A 48 3.39 3.20 -20.01
N ARG A 49 3.43 1.90 -19.66
CA ARG A 49 4.17 0.86 -20.40
C ARG A 49 3.39 0.32 -21.60
N ASP A 50 2.06 0.32 -21.54
CA ASP A 50 1.21 -0.01 -22.68
C ASP A 50 0.90 1.26 -23.48
N GLY A 51 1.63 1.39 -24.58
CA GLY A 51 1.64 2.54 -25.48
C GLY A 51 0.26 2.95 -25.97
N ASN A 52 -0.36 3.89 -25.27
CA ASN A 52 -1.37 4.74 -25.86
C ASN A 52 -0.63 5.64 -26.86
N LYS A 53 -0.73 5.33 -28.17
CA LYS A 53 -0.19 6.15 -29.27
C LYS A 53 -0.61 7.61 -29.05
N LYS A 54 0.30 8.42 -28.51
CA LYS A 54 0.19 9.87 -28.54
C LYS A 54 0.33 10.26 -30.00
N ASN A 55 -0.75 10.77 -30.58
CA ASN A 55 -0.74 11.57 -31.78
C ASN A 55 0.37 12.64 -31.63
N GLN A 56 1.06 12.95 -32.74
CA GLN A 56 2.32 13.73 -32.80
C GLN A 56 2.29 15.12 -32.13
N ASN A 57 1.12 15.54 -31.62
CA ASN A 57 0.88 16.81 -30.95
C ASN A 57 0.73 16.69 -29.41
N GLY A 58 0.97 15.52 -28.80
CA GLY A 58 0.95 15.34 -27.34
C GLY A 58 -0.44 15.36 -26.68
N ASP A 59 -1.50 15.52 -27.47
CA ASP A 59 -2.89 15.51 -26.98
C ASP A 59 -3.41 14.09 -26.72
N ALA A 60 -4.11 13.91 -25.59
CA ALA A 60 -4.79 12.65 -25.29
C ALA A 60 -5.88 12.32 -26.34
N PRO A 61 -6.07 11.04 -26.71
CA PRO A 61 -7.11 10.65 -27.67
C PRO A 61 -8.50 11.06 -27.18
N LYS A 62 -9.15 11.96 -27.94
CA LYS A 62 -10.51 12.43 -27.68
C LYS A 62 -11.50 11.50 -28.37
N CYS A 63 -12.55 11.05 -27.67
CA CYS A 63 -13.63 10.33 -28.35
C CYS A 63 -14.37 11.29 -29.30
N GLY A 64 -14.76 10.83 -30.50
CA GLY A 64 -15.44 11.67 -31.51
C GLY A 64 -16.76 12.29 -31.03
N ARG A 65 -17.36 11.74 -29.97
CA ARG A 65 -18.59 12.24 -29.34
C ARG A 65 -18.33 13.41 -28.36
N CYS A 66 -17.17 13.45 -27.71
CA CYS A 66 -16.79 14.51 -26.77
C CYS A 66 -16.13 15.72 -27.45
N TYR A 67 -15.62 15.57 -28.66
CA TYR A 67 -15.06 16.67 -29.45
C TYR A 67 -16.10 17.77 -29.72
N LYS A 68 -17.39 17.42 -29.79
CA LYS A 68 -18.48 18.36 -30.08
C LYS A 68 -19.04 19.12 -28.87
N ASN A 69 -18.85 18.61 -27.64
CA ASN A 69 -19.60 19.09 -26.46
C ASN A 69 -18.74 19.65 -25.31
N HIS A 70 -17.43 19.85 -25.49
CA HIS A 70 -16.52 20.48 -24.49
C HIS A 70 -16.66 20.01 -23.02
N HIS A 71 -17.18 18.80 -22.77
CA HIS A 71 -17.35 18.29 -21.41
C HIS A 71 -16.02 17.73 -20.88
N ARG A 72 -15.61 18.27 -19.72
CA ARG A 72 -14.42 17.86 -18.95
C ARG A 72 -14.41 16.33 -18.74
N ARG A 73 -13.46 15.64 -19.42
CA ARG A 73 -13.17 14.19 -19.40
C ARG A 73 -14.35 13.27 -19.79
N CYS A 74 -14.21 12.61 -20.95
CA CYS A 74 -15.15 11.62 -21.46
C CYS A 74 -15.36 10.45 -20.48
N ASP A 75 -16.59 10.20 -20.06
CA ASP A 75 -16.92 9.10 -19.15
C ASP A 75 -16.59 7.71 -19.72
N VAL A 76 -16.61 7.56 -21.05
CA VAL A 76 -16.19 6.32 -21.73
C VAL A 76 -14.70 6.06 -21.51
N MET A 77 -13.87 7.09 -21.66
CA MET A 77 -12.42 6.99 -21.41
C MET A 77 -12.14 6.74 -19.93
N ARG A 78 -12.94 7.33 -19.04
CA ARG A 78 -12.82 7.12 -17.61
C ARG A 78 -13.19 5.69 -17.19
N LYS A 79 -14.26 5.14 -17.77
CA LYS A 79 -14.68 3.75 -17.55
C LYS A 79 -13.61 2.77 -18.03
N ARG A 80 -13.12 2.94 -19.27
CA ARG A 80 -12.02 2.14 -19.83
C ARG A 80 -10.77 2.20 -18.97
N ALA A 81 -10.36 3.39 -18.51
CA ALA A 81 -9.20 3.51 -17.63
C ALA A 81 -9.35 2.74 -16.30
N TYR A 82 -10.57 2.56 -15.79
CA TYR A 82 -10.80 1.72 -14.62
C TYR A 82 -10.84 0.22 -14.95
N GLU A 83 -11.39 -0.17 -16.11
CA GLU A 83 -11.37 -1.55 -16.60
C GLU A 83 -9.93 -2.01 -16.90
N ASP A 84 -9.13 -1.16 -17.54
CA ASP A 84 -7.71 -1.40 -17.81
C ASP A 84 -6.92 -1.52 -16.49
N ALA A 85 -7.21 -0.65 -15.51
CA ALA A 85 -6.58 -0.73 -14.20
C ALA A 85 -6.95 -2.02 -13.44
N GLU A 86 -8.20 -2.47 -13.51
CA GLU A 86 -8.64 -3.74 -12.96
C GLU A 86 -7.86 -4.90 -13.57
N LYS A 87 -7.72 -4.93 -14.90
CA LYS A 87 -6.95 -5.95 -15.61
C LYS A 87 -5.51 -6.02 -15.14
N ILE A 88 -4.84 -4.86 -15.01
CA ILE A 88 -3.47 -4.78 -14.50
C ILE A 88 -3.38 -5.33 -13.07
N TYR A 89 -4.33 -5.01 -12.19
CA TYR A 89 -4.32 -5.55 -10.83
C TYR A 89 -4.51 -7.07 -10.78
N ASN A 90 -5.32 -7.62 -11.68
CA ASN A 90 -5.51 -9.07 -11.77
C ASN A 90 -4.26 -9.77 -12.32
N GLU A 91 -3.59 -9.21 -13.33
CA GLU A 91 -2.30 -9.73 -13.83
C GLU A 91 -1.23 -9.73 -12.72
N MET A 92 -1.12 -8.63 -11.97
CA MET A 92 -0.22 -8.56 -10.81
C MET A 92 -0.58 -9.55 -9.71
N LEU A 93 -1.87 -9.88 -9.55
CA LEU A 93 -2.33 -10.82 -8.54
C LEU A 93 -1.85 -12.23 -8.88
N GLU A 94 -1.96 -12.64 -10.15
CA GLU A 94 -1.42 -13.92 -10.64
C GLU A 94 0.10 -14.03 -10.41
N GLU A 95 0.86 -12.96 -10.68
CA GLU A 95 2.31 -12.93 -10.43
C GLU A 95 2.66 -13.11 -8.94
N VAL A 96 1.94 -12.43 -8.05
CA VAL A 96 2.19 -12.51 -6.60
C VAL A 96 1.74 -13.86 -6.03
N GLU A 97 0.65 -14.44 -6.54
CA GLU A 97 0.21 -15.79 -6.17
C GLU A 97 1.28 -16.83 -6.54
N ALA A 98 1.80 -16.79 -7.78
CA ALA A 98 2.88 -17.69 -8.19
C ALA A 98 4.14 -17.52 -7.33
N ARG A 99 4.51 -16.28 -6.99
CA ARG A 99 5.64 -16.00 -6.08
C ARG A 99 5.41 -16.58 -4.68
N ARG A 100 4.19 -16.44 -4.15
CA ARG A 100 3.79 -16.96 -2.85
C ARG A 100 3.84 -18.49 -2.84
N GLU A 101 3.27 -19.14 -3.86
CA GLU A 101 3.29 -20.60 -4.01
C GLU A 101 4.70 -21.15 -4.08
N TYR A 102 5.57 -20.52 -4.88
CA TYR A 102 6.98 -20.90 -4.97
C TYR A 102 7.68 -20.81 -3.60
N ARG A 103 7.48 -19.69 -2.87
CA ARG A 103 8.07 -19.53 -1.54
C ARG A 103 7.50 -20.52 -0.53
N HIS A 104 6.20 -20.76 -0.56
CA HIS A 104 5.53 -21.74 0.29
C HIS A 104 6.10 -23.15 0.06
N GLY A 105 6.34 -23.52 -1.20
CA GLY A 105 7.02 -24.77 -1.55
C GLY A 105 8.40 -24.89 -0.90
N ILE A 106 9.22 -23.84 -0.97
CA ILE A 106 10.54 -23.83 -0.30
C ILE A 106 10.41 -24.02 1.21
N ILE A 107 9.47 -23.32 1.86
CA ILE A 107 9.21 -23.45 3.30
C ILE A 107 8.88 -24.90 3.64
N LEU A 108 8.00 -25.55 2.88
CA LEU A 108 7.61 -26.94 3.12
C LEU A 108 8.78 -27.91 2.95
N GLU A 109 9.66 -27.70 1.98
CA GLU A 109 10.85 -28.53 1.80
C GLU A 109 11.86 -28.34 2.94
N LEU A 110 12.10 -27.10 3.37
CA LEU A 110 13.00 -26.81 4.49
C LEU A 110 12.47 -27.36 5.82
N MET A 111 11.15 -27.39 6.02
CA MET A 111 10.53 -27.97 7.22
C MET A 111 10.74 -29.50 7.34
N LYS A 112 11.19 -30.19 6.29
CA LYS A 112 11.51 -31.63 6.35
C LYS A 112 12.91 -31.91 6.89
N LEU A 113 13.78 -30.92 6.92
CA LEU A 113 15.14 -31.05 7.42
C LEU A 113 15.16 -31.03 8.95
N GLU A 114 16.21 -31.59 9.55
CA GLU A 114 16.42 -31.46 10.99
C GLU A 114 16.59 -29.99 11.36
N SER A 115 15.87 -29.55 12.41
CA SER A 115 15.90 -28.17 12.87
C SER A 115 17.25 -27.85 13.49
N ASP A 116 17.85 -26.77 13.00
CA ASP A 116 18.98 -26.09 13.62
C ASP A 116 18.71 -24.58 13.66
N TYR A 117 19.53 -23.85 14.41
CA TYR A 117 19.34 -22.41 14.60
C TYR A 117 19.34 -21.61 13.29
N VAL A 118 20.18 -22.00 12.32
CA VAL A 118 20.32 -21.29 11.04
C VAL A 118 19.09 -21.57 10.17
N LEU A 119 18.62 -22.81 10.15
CA LEU A 119 17.42 -23.22 9.44
C LEU A 119 16.19 -22.51 10.01
N ASP A 120 16.08 -22.41 11.33
CA ASP A 120 14.98 -21.72 12.00
C ASP A 120 14.96 -20.22 11.65
N GLU A 121 16.12 -19.56 11.62
CA GLU A 121 16.24 -18.17 11.19
C GLU A 121 15.83 -17.99 9.71
N CYS A 122 16.29 -18.90 8.83
CA CYS A 122 15.91 -18.88 7.42
C CYS A 122 14.39 -19.08 7.22
N LEU A 123 13.79 -20.02 7.95
CA LEU A 123 12.35 -20.24 7.94
C LEU A 123 11.57 -19.03 8.44
N ALA A 124 12.07 -18.34 9.47
CA ALA A 124 11.44 -17.12 9.98
C ALA A 124 11.43 -16.01 8.92
N VAL A 125 12.54 -15.81 8.19
CA VAL A 125 12.64 -14.84 7.09
C VAL A 125 11.68 -15.20 5.95
N LEU A 126 11.65 -16.47 5.53
CA LEU A 126 10.78 -16.92 4.44
C LEU A 126 9.29 -16.77 4.80
N ARG A 127 8.89 -17.11 6.02
CA ARG A 127 7.51 -16.93 6.51
C ARG A 127 7.12 -15.46 6.58
N ALA A 128 8.03 -14.59 7.02
CA ALA A 128 7.79 -13.15 7.02
C ALA A 128 7.56 -12.63 5.58
N ALA A 129 8.39 -13.06 4.61
CA ALA A 129 8.21 -12.72 3.21
C ALA A 129 6.91 -13.28 2.62
N GLU A 130 6.52 -14.52 2.96
CA GLU A 130 5.21 -15.09 2.59
C GLU A 130 4.04 -14.25 3.12
N GLN A 131 4.15 -13.77 4.36
CA GLN A 131 3.16 -12.90 4.96
C GLN A 131 3.04 -11.55 4.23
N GLU A 132 4.15 -11.01 3.73
CA GLU A 132 4.14 -9.81 2.88
C GLU A 132 3.42 -10.06 1.54
N ASP A 133 3.58 -11.22 0.93
CA ASP A 133 2.85 -11.59 -0.30
C ASP A 133 1.35 -11.68 -0.05
N PHE A 134 0.92 -12.28 1.07
CA PHE A 134 -0.50 -12.28 1.46
C PHE A 134 -1.07 -10.87 1.63
N ALA A 135 -0.28 -9.96 2.23
CA ALA A 135 -0.67 -8.57 2.39
C ALA A 135 -0.77 -7.84 1.04
N GLU A 136 0.11 -8.17 0.09
CA GLU A 136 0.06 -7.63 -1.26
C GLU A 136 -1.15 -8.14 -2.06
N ILE A 137 -1.42 -9.45 -2.04
CA ILE A 137 -2.63 -10.05 -2.63
C ILE A 137 -3.89 -9.36 -2.10
N SER A 138 -4.00 -9.23 -0.77
CA SER A 138 -5.14 -8.55 -0.13
C SER A 138 -5.32 -7.12 -0.64
N ARG A 139 -4.21 -6.40 -0.85
CA ARG A 139 -4.23 -5.02 -1.37
C ARG A 139 -4.67 -4.97 -2.83
N LEU A 140 -4.17 -5.89 -3.66
CA LEU A 140 -4.52 -5.96 -5.08
C LEU A 140 -6.01 -6.27 -5.26
N ILE A 141 -6.58 -7.20 -4.49
CA ILE A 141 -8.02 -7.49 -4.47
C ILE A 141 -8.83 -6.23 -4.15
N GLN A 142 -8.46 -5.49 -3.10
CA GLN A 142 -9.15 -4.25 -2.73
C GLN A 142 -9.06 -3.19 -3.84
N MET A 143 -7.92 -3.08 -4.51
CA MET A 143 -7.71 -2.12 -5.59
C MET A 143 -8.49 -2.49 -6.86
N SER A 144 -8.49 -3.77 -7.24
CA SER A 144 -9.29 -4.34 -8.33
C SER A 144 -10.77 -4.09 -8.10
N HIS A 145 -11.31 -4.47 -6.93
CA HIS A 145 -12.69 -4.20 -6.56
C HIS A 145 -13.03 -2.69 -6.59
N GLY A 146 -12.12 -1.84 -6.10
CA GLY A 146 -12.29 -0.38 -6.17
C GLY A 146 -12.35 0.16 -7.60
N ALA A 147 -11.61 -0.44 -8.55
CA ALA A 147 -11.64 -0.08 -9.96
C ALA A 147 -12.98 -0.45 -10.60
N VAL A 148 -13.48 -1.67 -10.38
CA VAL A 148 -14.80 -2.15 -10.82
C VAL A 148 -15.91 -1.21 -10.33
N LEU A 149 -15.88 -0.86 -9.04
CA LEU A 149 -16.87 0.04 -8.46
C LEU A 149 -16.88 1.39 -9.18
N ARG A 150 -15.72 1.99 -9.43
CA ARG A 150 -15.63 3.28 -10.12
C ARG A 150 -16.03 3.20 -11.58
N ALA A 151 -15.81 2.07 -12.26
CA ALA A 151 -16.28 1.84 -13.63
C ALA A 151 -17.82 1.84 -13.72
N GLY A 152 -18.50 1.30 -12.70
CA GLY A 152 -19.97 1.18 -12.67
C GLY A 152 -20.74 2.35 -12.04
N GLU A 153 -20.06 3.28 -11.36
CA GLU A 153 -20.68 4.27 -10.47
C GLU A 153 -21.68 5.20 -11.15
N LYS A 154 -21.31 5.79 -12.31
CA LYS A 154 -22.21 6.65 -13.09
C LYS A 154 -23.44 5.91 -13.60
N GLY A 155 -23.28 4.68 -14.10
CA GLY A 155 -24.40 3.87 -14.58
C GLY A 155 -25.37 3.50 -13.46
N ARG A 156 -24.85 3.14 -12.27
CA ARG A 156 -25.67 2.86 -11.09
C ARG A 156 -26.47 4.08 -10.62
N MET A 157 -25.86 5.26 -10.60
CA MET A 157 -26.56 6.50 -10.24
C MET A 157 -27.66 6.86 -11.24
N VAL A 158 -27.39 6.78 -12.55
CA VAL A 158 -28.39 7.05 -13.59
C VAL A 158 -29.58 6.08 -13.48
N ASN A 159 -29.31 4.80 -13.25
CA ASN A 159 -30.39 3.81 -13.05
C ASN A 159 -31.22 4.08 -11.80
N LYS A 160 -30.62 4.52 -10.70
CA LYS A 160 -31.37 4.93 -9.49
C LYS A 160 -32.26 6.14 -9.78
N LEU A 161 -31.73 7.17 -10.45
CA LEU A 161 -32.49 8.36 -10.82
C LEU A 161 -33.67 8.03 -11.75
N ARG A 162 -33.50 7.09 -12.69
CA ARG A 162 -34.57 6.64 -13.58
C ARG A 162 -35.73 5.97 -12.84
N LYS A 163 -35.46 5.32 -11.71
CA LYS A 163 -36.48 4.65 -10.88
C LYS A 163 -37.21 5.59 -9.91
N LEU A 164 -36.73 6.83 -9.77
CA LEU A 164 -37.35 7.88 -8.94
C LEU A 164 -38.29 8.79 -9.74
N LYS A 165 -38.39 8.58 -11.06
CA LYS A 165 -39.43 9.13 -11.91
C LYS A 165 -40.59 8.15 -11.98
#